data_AF-A0A498D4F8-F1
#
_entry.id   AF-A0A498D4F8-F1
#
_cell.length_a   1.000
_cell.length_b   1.000
_cell.length_c   1.000
_cell.angle_alpha   90.00
_cell.angle_beta   90.00
_cell.angle_gamma   90.00
#
_symmetry.space_group_name_H-M   'P 1'
#
loop_
_entity.id
_entity.type
_entity.pdbx_description
1 polymer ?
#
loop_
_entity_poly.entity_id
_entity_poly.type
_entity_poly.pdbx_seq_one_letter_code
_entity_poly.pdbx_strand_id
1 'polypeptide(L)'
;MNALAEGLKLAKNYNLPEEEVLSLVKVSTGDSWVARNWSDVSEWTADTALTVLLKDLKAAYNEGLKHNVTLPFNALSSTQLFDSMGKESKAK
;
A
#
# COMPACT_ATOMS: atom_id res chain seq x y z
N MET A 1 1.09 -3.73 -0.11
CA MET A 1 1.57 -2.42 0.38
C MET A 1 0.56 -1.76 1.30
N ASN A 2 -0.70 -1.61 0.86
CA ASN A 2 -1.75 -0.98 1.67
C ASN A 2 -1.92 -1.57 3.08
N ALA A 3 -1.90 -2.91 3.23
CA ALA A 3 -2.03 -3.54 4.54
C ALA A 3 -0.91 -3.14 5.54
N LEU A 4 0.34 -3.04 5.07
CA LEU A 4 1.45 -2.60 5.91
C LEU A 4 1.32 -1.11 6.25
N ALA A 5 1.02 -0.28 5.25
CA ALA A 5 0.82 1.16 5.45
C ALA A 5 -0.31 1.46 6.45
N GLU A 6 -1.42 0.70 6.39
CA GLU A 6 -2.52 0.80 7.36
C GLU A 6 -2.12 0.33 8.75
N GLY A 7 -1.38 -0.78 8.85
CA GLY A 7 -0.85 -1.28 10.12
C GLY A 7 0.08 -0.27 10.80
N LEU A 8 0.95 0.39 10.03
CA LEU A 8 1.84 1.45 10.54
C LEU A 8 1.08 2.72 10.92
N LYS A 9 0.06 3.10 10.13
CA LYS A 9 -0.84 4.20 10.49
C LYS A 9 -1.57 3.92 11.81
N LEU A 10 -2.01 2.68 12.02
CA LEU A 10 -2.63 2.26 13.28
C LEU A 10 -1.63 2.34 14.44
N ALA A 11 -0.42 1.79 14.26
CA ALA A 11 0.65 1.84 15.25
C ALA A 11 0.99 3.29 15.67
N LYS A 12 1.06 4.20 14.70
CA LYS A 12 1.29 5.63 14.94
C LYS A 12 0.23 6.27 15.85
N ASN A 13 -1.05 5.85 15.73
CA ASN A 13 -2.11 6.36 16.62
C ASN A 13 -1.92 5.96 18.09
N TYR A 14 -1.14 4.91 18.36
CA TYR A 14 -0.80 4.45 19.70
C TYR A 14 0.62 4.84 20.12
N ASN A 15 1.27 5.76 19.39
CA ASN A 15 2.66 6.18 19.61
C ASN A 15 3.66 5.01 19.64
N LEU A 16 3.38 3.94 18.88
CA LEU A 16 4.31 2.83 18.75
C LEU A 16 5.43 3.20 17.76
N PRO A 17 6.69 2.95 18.11
CA PRO A 17 7.82 3.16 17.20
C PRO A 17 7.70 2.32 15.93
N GLU A 18 7.91 2.95 14.77
CA GLU A 18 7.74 2.30 13.46
C GLU A 18 8.72 1.14 13.25
N GLU A 19 10.00 1.31 13.62
CA GLU A 19 11.05 0.30 13.45
C GLU A 19 10.79 -0.98 14.26
N GLU A 20 10.25 -0.82 15.47
CA GLU A 20 9.92 -1.91 16.38
C GLU A 20 8.71 -2.68 15.86
N VAL A 21 7.72 -1.97 15.30
CA VAL A 21 6.58 -2.60 14.63
C VAL A 21 7.01 -3.35 13.37
N LEU A 22 7.88 -2.75 12.54
CA LEU A 22 8.43 -3.41 11.35
C LEU A 22 9.25 -4.66 11.73
N SER A 23 10.05 -4.57 12.79
CA SER A 23 10.82 -5.71 13.31
C SER A 23 9.91 -6.85 13.77
N LEU A 24 8.82 -6.52 14.48
CA LEU A 24 7.81 -7.50 14.89
C LEU A 24 7.11 -8.13 13.67
N VAL A 25 6.71 -7.33 12.70
CA VAL A 25 6.04 -7.80 11.48
C VAL A 25 6.93 -8.80 10.73
N LYS A 26 8.22 -8.48 10.53
CA LYS A 26 9.20 -9.31 9.81
C LYS A 26 9.44 -10.69 10.41
N VAL A 27 9.18 -10.89 11.70
CA VAL A 27 9.33 -12.19 12.38
C VAL A 27 8.00 -12.89 12.67
N SER A 28 6.89 -12.32 12.17
CA SER A 28 5.53 -12.82 12.40
C SER A 28 4.91 -13.34 11.10
N THR A 29 3.63 -13.71 11.16
CA THR A 29 2.84 -14.05 9.96
C THR A 29 2.59 -12.85 9.03
N GLY A 30 2.93 -11.63 9.47
CA GLY A 30 2.85 -10.40 8.67
C GLY A 30 4.07 -10.18 7.76
N ASP A 31 5.09 -11.04 7.85
CA ASP A 31 6.29 -10.90 7.01
C ASP A 31 5.93 -11.00 5.52
N SER A 32 6.51 -10.09 4.74
CA SER A 32 6.24 -9.94 3.32
C SER A 32 7.37 -9.18 2.65
N TRP A 33 7.46 -9.27 1.32
CA TRP A 33 8.44 -8.49 0.56
C TRP A 33 8.34 -6.99 0.88
N VAL A 34 7.13 -6.47 1.05
CA VAL A 34 6.91 -5.05 1.39
C VAL A 34 7.48 -4.73 2.78
N ALA A 35 7.24 -5.59 3.78
CA ALA A 35 7.77 -5.36 5.13
C ALA A 35 9.30 -5.38 5.16
N ARG A 36 9.93 -6.23 4.36
CA ARG A 36 11.39 -6.34 4.27
C ARG A 36 12.04 -5.17 3.53
N ASN A 37 11.32 -4.50 2.62
CA ASN A 37 11.81 -3.41 1.78
C ASN A 37 11.08 -2.08 2.06
N TRP A 38 10.53 -1.92 3.28
CA TRP A 38 9.70 -0.76 3.60
C TRP A 38 10.43 0.57 3.46
N SER A 39 11.73 0.61 3.79
CA SER A 39 12.58 1.81 3.64
C SER A 39 12.64 2.35 2.22
N ASP A 40 12.52 1.46 1.22
CA ASP A 40 12.51 1.85 -0.19
C ASP A 40 11.09 2.16 -0.65
N VAL A 41 10.12 1.35 -0.20
CA VAL A 41 8.70 1.49 -0.55
C VAL A 41 8.08 2.78 -0.01
N SER A 42 8.48 3.23 1.18
CA SER A 42 7.97 4.45 1.81
C SER A 42 8.30 5.72 1.01
N GLU A 43 9.36 5.66 0.20
CA GLU A 43 9.86 6.77 -0.62
C GLU A 43 9.28 6.78 -2.04
N TRP A 44 8.41 5.83 -2.40
CA TRP A 44 7.83 5.78 -3.75
C TRP A 44 6.86 6.95 -3.99
N THR A 45 7.05 7.64 -5.11
CA THR A 45 6.24 8.79 -5.52
C THR A 45 5.30 8.46 -6.68
N ALA A 46 4.37 9.38 -6.98
CA ALA A 46 3.47 9.27 -8.12
C ALA A 46 4.22 9.07 -9.45
N ASP A 47 5.30 9.83 -9.64
CA ASP A 47 6.08 9.86 -10.90
C ASP A 47 7.03 8.67 -11.07
N THR A 48 7.34 7.94 -10.00
CA THR A 48 8.26 6.80 -10.03
C THR A 48 7.52 5.48 -10.19
N ALA A 49 6.84 5.02 -9.14
CA ALA A 49 6.32 3.65 -9.06
C ALA A 49 4.79 3.59 -8.86
N LEU A 50 4.20 4.58 -8.19
CA LEU A 50 2.80 4.49 -7.75
C LEU A 50 1.80 4.58 -8.91
N THR A 51 2.08 5.35 -9.96
CA THR A 51 1.20 5.41 -11.15
C THR A 51 1.16 4.08 -11.91
N VAL A 52 2.32 3.43 -12.07
CA VAL A 52 2.41 2.12 -12.72
C VAL A 52 1.65 1.08 -11.91
N LEU A 53 1.84 1.07 -10.59
CA LEU A 53 1.12 0.17 -9.70
C LEU A 53 -0.40 0.40 -9.75
N LEU A 54 -0.86 1.66 -9.78
CA LEU A 54 -2.29 1.96 -9.91
C LEU A 54 -2.86 1.38 -11.21
N LYS A 55 -2.12 1.50 -12.31
CA LYS A 55 -2.51 0.92 -13.60
C LYS A 55 -2.66 -0.60 -13.49
N ASP A 56 -1.70 -1.27 -12.88
CA ASP A 56 -1.71 -2.74 -12.73
C ASP A 56 -2.83 -3.22 -11.81
N LEU A 57 -3.10 -2.51 -10.72
CA LEU A 57 -4.22 -2.84 -9.81
C LEU A 57 -5.58 -2.71 -10.51
N LYS A 58 -5.78 -1.66 -11.31
CA LYS A 58 -6.99 -1.47 -12.13
C LYS A 58 -7.13 -2.55 -13.20
N ALA A 59 -6.03 -2.91 -13.88
CA ALA A 59 -6.03 -3.95 -14.89
C ALA A 59 -6.40 -5.31 -14.28
N ALA A 60 -5.79 -5.69 -13.15
CA ALA A 60 -6.10 -6.92 -12.43
C ALA A 60 -7.57 -6.97 -11.99
N TYR A 61 -8.10 -5.88 -11.43
CA TYR A 61 -9.51 -5.78 -11.04
C TYR A 61 -10.45 -5.98 -12.24
N ASN A 62 -10.18 -5.29 -13.36
CA ASN A 62 -11.00 -5.40 -14.57
C ASN A 62 -10.92 -6.81 -15.19
N GLU A 63 -9.77 -7.47 -15.11
CA GLU A 63 -9.65 -8.86 -15.56
C GLU A 63 -10.45 -9.80 -14.65
N GLY A 64 -10.40 -9.59 -13.33
CA GLY A 64 -11.25 -10.32 -12.37
C GLY A 64 -12.73 -10.24 -12.72
N LEU A 65 -13.24 -9.05 -13.10
CA LEU A 65 -14.63 -8.88 -13.54
C LEU A 65 -14.99 -9.73 -14.77
N LYS A 66 -14.07 -9.88 -15.74
CA LYS A 66 -14.31 -10.71 -16.95
C LYS A 66 -14.41 -12.20 -16.61
N HIS A 67 -13.73 -12.65 -15.57
CA HIS A 67 -13.70 -14.05 -15.15
C HIS A 67 -14.59 -14.36 -13.94
N ASN A 68 -15.46 -13.42 -13.54
CA ASN A 68 -16.32 -13.53 -12.36
C ASN A 68 -15.54 -13.79 -11.05
N VAL A 69 -14.31 -13.26 -10.95
CA VAL A 69 -13.47 -13.32 -9.75
C VAL A 69 -13.51 -11.96 -9.05
N THR A 70 -14.09 -11.93 -7.85
CA THR A 70 -14.13 -10.70 -7.04
C THR A 70 -12.73 -10.41 -6.49
N LEU A 71 -12.22 -9.21 -6.78
CA LEU A 71 -10.94 -8.73 -6.26
C LEU A 71 -11.16 -7.45 -5.42
N PRO A 72 -11.84 -7.55 -4.26
CA PRO A 72 -12.27 -6.37 -3.49
C PRO A 72 -11.07 -5.59 -2.94
N PHE A 73 -9.99 -6.28 -2.58
CA PHE A 73 -8.76 -5.62 -2.11
C PHE A 73 -8.01 -4.90 -3.23
N ASN A 74 -8.07 -5.35 -4.47
CA ASN A 74 -7.49 -4.62 -5.61
C ASN A 74 -8.27 -3.35 -5.88
N ALA A 75 -9.61 -3.42 -5.83
CA ALA A 75 -10.48 -2.25 -5.98
C ALA A 75 -10.21 -1.22 -4.87
N LEU A 76 -10.23 -1.66 -3.60
CA LEU A 76 -9.92 -0.80 -2.45
C LEU A 76 -8.52 -0.19 -2.56
N SER A 77 -7.52 -1.02 -2.89
CA SER A 77 -6.14 -0.55 -2.98
C SER A 77 -5.96 0.48 -4.10
N SER A 78 -6.65 0.31 -5.23
CA SER A 78 -6.64 1.28 -6.34
C SER A 78 -7.18 2.63 -5.91
N THR A 79 -8.30 2.66 -5.18
CA THR A 79 -8.90 3.91 -4.69
C THR A 79 -8.00 4.58 -3.67
N GLN A 80 -7.51 3.85 -2.67
CA GLN A 80 -6.64 4.41 -1.64
C GLN A 80 -5.32 4.96 -2.21
N LEU A 81 -4.73 4.25 -3.18
CA LEU A 81 -3.52 4.69 -3.87
C LEU A 81 -3.76 5.94 -4.72
N PHE A 82 -4.90 6.01 -5.42
CA PHE A 82 -5.27 7.20 -6.16
C PHE A 82 -5.43 8.42 -5.22
N ASP A 83 -6.10 8.23 -4.10
CA ASP A 83 -6.32 9.30 -3.10
C ASP A 83 -5.01 9.75 -2.44
N SER A 84 -4.06 8.84 -2.21
CA SER A 84 -2.75 9.20 -1.63
C SER A 84 -1.93 10.05 -2.60
N MET A 85 -1.98 9.78 -3.90
CA MET A 85 -1.31 10.58 -4.93
C MET A 85 -1.96 11.97 -5.10
N GLY A 86 -3.28 12.08 -4.95
CA GLY A 86 -3.99 13.37 -5.01
C GLY A 86 -3.72 14.31 -3.84
N LYS A 87 -3.25 13.79 -2.69
CA LYS A 87 -2.89 14.62 -1.52
C LYS A 87 -1.57 15.38 -1.70
N GLU A 88 -0.65 14.91 -2.55
CA GLU A 88 0.57 15.66 -2.87
C GLU A 88 0.28 16.93 -3.70
N SER A 89 -0.80 16.94 -4.49
CA SER A 89 -1.19 18.08 -5.33
C SER A 89 -1.71 19.32 -4.57
N LYS A 90 -2.00 19.22 -3.26
CA LYS A 90 -2.51 20.36 -2.46
C LYS A 90 -1.44 21.03 -1.58
N ALA A 91 -0.17 20.64 -1.70
CA ALA A 91 0.94 21.36 -1.12
C ALA A 91 1.52 22.36 -2.14
N LYS A 92 0.79 23.44 -2.42
CA LYS A 92 1.30 24.65 -3.07
C LYS A 92 0.58 25.88 -2.54
#